data_AF-A0A292E2D1-F1
#
_entry.id   AF-A0A292E2D1-F1
#
_cell.length_a   1.000
_cell.length_b   1.000
_cell.length_c   1.000
_cell.angle_alpha   90.00
_cell.angle_beta   90.00
_cell.angle_gamma   90.00
#
_symmetry.space_group_name_H-M   'P 1'
#
loop_
_entity.id
_entity.type
_entity.pdbx_description
1 polymer ?
#
loop_
_entity_poly.entity_id
_entity_poly.type
_entity_poly.pdbx_seq_one_letter_code
_entity_poly.pdbx_strand_id
1 'polypeptide(L)' 'MTHAGIINLWPSLAAFAADIGVSYETAKAMRRRGSIPSGYWVRVVSAASRREIGDVSFERLAELVAVGQEAAE' A
#
# COMPACT_ATOMS: atom_id res chain seq x y z
N MET A 1 0.91 -12.15 1.10
CA MET A 1 1.40 -10.75 1.20
C MET A 1 0.38 -9.95 2.01
N THR A 2 0.76 -8.86 2.69
CA THR A 2 -0.20 -7.96 3.37
C THR A 2 -0.01 -6.54 2.84
N HIS A 3 -0.93 -5.62 3.08
CA HIS A 3 -0.70 -4.21 2.73
C HIS A 3 0.54 -3.63 3.42
N ALA A 4 0.81 -4.03 4.66
CA ALA A 4 2.06 -3.66 5.34
C ALA A 4 3.28 -4.22 4.59
N GLY A 5 3.18 -5.44 4.06
CA GLY A 5 4.18 -6.05 3.18
C GLY A 5 4.42 -5.21 1.92
N ILE A 6 3.37 -4.76 1.24
CA ILE A 6 3.47 -3.86 0.08
C ILE A 6 4.22 -2.57 0.47
N ILE A 7 3.85 -1.94 1.58
CA ILE A 7 4.50 -0.70 2.03
C ILE A 7 6.00 -0.93 2.33
N ASN A 8 6.37 -2.11 2.82
CA ASN A 8 7.75 -2.47 3.11
C ASN A 8 8.61 -2.72 1.86
N LEU A 9 8.03 -2.77 0.66
CA LEU A 9 8.80 -2.87 -0.59
C LEU A 9 9.55 -1.57 -0.93
N TRP A 10 9.14 -0.45 -0.34
CA TRP A 10 9.87 0.81 -0.50
C TRP A 10 11.15 0.83 0.33
N PRO A 11 12.21 1.51 -0.13
CA PRO A 11 13.47 1.64 0.61
C PRO A 11 13.30 2.24 2.01
N SER A 12 12.28 3.09 2.18
CA SER A 12 11.89 3.62 3.48
C SER A 12 10.42 4.03 3.48
N LEU A 13 9.82 4.12 4.68
CA LEU A 13 8.45 4.61 4.84
C LEU A 13 8.31 6.07 4.38
N ALA A 14 9.37 6.88 4.51
CA ALA A 14 9.39 8.25 4.00
C ALA A 14 9.37 8.28 2.46
N ALA A 15 10.09 7.37 1.79
CA ALA A 15 10.05 7.24 0.34
C ALA A 15 8.64 6.85 -0.15
N PHE A 16 7.99 5.90 0.54
CA PHE A 16 6.59 5.55 0.25
C PHE A 16 5.66 6.76 0.41
N ALA A 17 5.78 7.49 1.52
CA ALA A 17 4.95 8.66 1.80
C ALA A 17 5.09 9.74 0.72
N ALA A 18 6.33 10.05 0.32
CA ALA A 18 6.63 11.03 -0.71
C ALA A 18 6.05 10.61 -2.08
N ASP A 19 6.20 9.35 -2.45
CA ASP A 19 5.75 8.83 -3.75
C ASP A 19 4.24 8.88 -3.97
N ILE A 20 3.45 8.67 -2.91
CA ILE A 20 1.99 8.68 -2.97
C ILE A 20 1.38 10.03 -2.54
N GLY A 21 2.24 11.00 -2.19
CA GLY A 21 1.87 12.35 -1.81
C GLY A 21 1.11 12.42 -0.49
N VAL A 22 1.58 11.72 0.54
CA VAL A 22 1.01 11.78 1.91
C VAL A 22 2.07 12.13 2.95
N SER A 23 1.64 12.54 4.13
CA SER A 23 2.55 12.74 5.26
C SER A 23 3.16 11.43 5.74
N TYR A 24 4.34 11.50 6.36
CA TYR A 24 4.99 10.34 6.99
C TYR A 24 4.09 9.67 8.03
N GLU A 25 3.37 10.44 8.86
CA GLU A 25 2.46 9.91 9.87
C GLU A 25 1.26 9.20 9.23
N THR A 26 0.74 9.69 8.09
CA THR A 26 -0.29 9.00 7.32
C THR A 26 0.23 7.64 6.83
N ALA A 27 1.41 7.60 6.23
CA ALA A 27 2.05 6.37 5.78
C ALA A 27 2.28 5.36 6.93
N LYS A 28 2.75 5.87 8.08
CA LYS A 28 2.95 5.10 9.31
C LYS A 28 1.64 4.50 9.83
N ALA A 29 0.56 5.27 9.81
CA ALA A 29 -0.77 4.77 10.16
C ALA A 29 -1.24 3.68 9.19
N MET A 30 -1.02 3.83 7.88
CA MET A 30 -1.35 2.81 6.86
C MET A 30 -0.64 1.48 7.13
N ARG A 31 0.67 1.55 7.41
CA ARG A 31 1.49 0.39 7.71
C ARG A 31 1.06 -0.28 9.01
N ARG A 32 0.82 0.52 10.07
CA ARG A 32 0.41 0.01 11.39
C ARG A 32 -0.93 -0.72 11.33
N ARG A 33 -1.91 -0.18 10.59
CA ARG A 33 -3.23 -0.82 10.42
C ARG A 33 -3.24 -1.95 9.39
N GLY A 34 -2.16 -2.13 8.62
CA GLY A 34 -2.10 -3.13 7.57
C GLY A 34 -3.14 -2.93 6.47
N SER A 35 -3.46 -1.67 6.11
CA SER A 35 -4.45 -1.36 5.07
C SER A 35 -4.15 -0.04 4.34
N ILE A 36 -4.29 -0.06 3.01
CA ILE A 36 -4.18 1.10 2.13
C ILE A 36 -5.59 1.45 1.62
N PRO A 37 -6.13 2.65 1.91
CA PRO A 37 -7.44 3.07 1.45
C PRO A 37 -7.47 3.15 -0.07
N SER A 38 -8.60 2.75 -0.66
CA SER A 38 -8.80 2.65 -2.11
C SER A 38 -8.48 3.95 -2.86
N GLY A 39 -8.74 5.11 -2.25
CA GLY A 39 -8.38 6.41 -2.82
C GLY A 39 -6.88 6.63 -3.08
N TYR A 40 -6.00 5.82 -2.49
CA TYR A 40 -4.55 5.88 -2.73
C TYR A 40 -4.04 4.83 -3.71
N TRP A 41 -4.86 3.87 -4.14
CA TRP A 41 -4.40 2.73 -4.93
C TRP A 41 -3.75 3.14 -6.24
N VAL A 42 -4.35 4.09 -6.97
CA VAL A 42 -3.78 4.61 -8.22
C VAL A 42 -2.37 5.17 -7.97
N ARG A 43 -2.19 5.95 -6.90
CA ARG A 43 -0.90 6.53 -6.55
C ARG A 43 0.12 5.47 -6.17
N VAL A 44 -0.31 4.44 -5.43
CA VAL A 44 0.53 3.31 -5.02
C VAL A 44 0.99 2.50 -6.23
N VAL A 45 0.08 2.09 -7.11
CA VAL A 45 0.41 1.30 -8.31
C VAL A 45 1.29 2.11 -9.27
N SER A 46 0.98 3.40 -9.49
CA SER A 46 1.83 4.27 -10.30
C SER A 46 3.21 4.45 -9.68
N ALA A 47 3.32 4.62 -8.36
CA ALA A 47 4.61 4.74 -7.69
C ALA A 47 5.43 3.46 -7.75
N ALA A 48 4.80 2.30 -7.52
CA ALA A 48 5.45 1.00 -7.62
C ALA A 48 5.97 0.75 -9.04
N SER A 49 5.17 1.06 -10.06
CA SER A 49 5.57 0.96 -11.47
C SER A 49 6.77 1.85 -11.79
N ARG A 50 6.80 3.11 -11.32
CA ARG A 50 7.95 4.02 -11.51
C ARG A 50 9.24 3.53 -10.82
N ARG A 51 9.12 2.75 -9.75
CA ARG A 51 10.25 2.16 -9.02
C ARG A 51 10.59 0.74 -9.43
N GLU A 52 9.90 0.20 -10.43
CA GLU A 52 10.04 -1.18 -10.88
C GLU A 52 9.82 -2.21 -9.75
N ILE A 53 8.98 -1.84 -8.77
CA ILE A 53 8.55 -2.74 -7.70
C ILE A 53 7.49 -3.68 -8.30
N GLY A 54 7.90 -4.91 -8.60
CA GLY A 54 7.01 -5.99 -9.01
C GLY A 54 5.96 -6.34 -7.94
N ASP A 55 4.92 -7.07 -8.35
CA ASP A 55 3.85 -7.58 -7.48
C ASP A 55 2.86 -6.55 -6.88
N VAL A 56 2.96 -5.25 -7.21
CA VAL A 56 1.99 -4.24 -6.76
C VAL A 56 1.04 -3.86 -7.90
N SER A 57 -0.14 -4.49 -7.91
CA SER A 57 -1.20 -4.23 -8.88
C SER A 57 -2.55 -3.91 -8.19
N PHE A 58 -3.53 -3.45 -8.96
CA PHE A 58 -4.88 -3.20 -8.45
C PHE A 58 -5.55 -4.49 -7.98
N GLU A 59 -5.37 -5.57 -8.73
CA GLU A 59 -5.87 -6.91 -8.40
C GLU A 59 -5.30 -7.34 -7.06
N ARG A 60 -3.99 -7.16 -6.86
CA ARG A 60 -3.34 -7.54 -5.61
C ARG A 60 -3.84 -6.71 -4.43
N LEU A 61 -4.05 -5.40 -4.59
CA LEU A 61 -4.63 -4.57 -3.54
C LEU A 61 -6.07 -4.97 -3.21
N ALA A 62 -6.87 -5.31 -4.22
CA ALA A 62 -8.25 -5.75 -4.06
C ALA A 62 -8.35 -7.09 -3.32
N GLU A 63 -7.54 -8.08 -3.69
CA GLU A 63 -7.44 -9.37 -3.00
C GLU A 63 -7.15 -9.20 -1.50
N LEU A 64 -6.24 -8.30 -1.16
CA LEU A 64 -5.83 -8.06 0.23
C LEU A 64 -6.92 -7.38 1.07
N VAL A 65 -7.83 -6.63 0.44
CA VAL A 65 -9.01 -6.08 1.12
C VAL A 65 -10.12 -7.12 1.23
N ALA A 66 -10.36 -7.91 0.18
CA ALA A 66 -11.39 -8.96 0.18
C ALA A 66 -11.18 -9.97 1.31
N VAL A 67 -9.96 -10.49 1.45
CA VAL A 67 -9.59 -11.43 2.53
C VAL A 67 -9.77 -10.80 3.93
N GLY A 68 -9.60 -9.48 4.05
CA GLY A 68 -9.81 -8.77 5.31
C GLY A 68 -11.29 -8.57 5.68
N GLN A 69 -12.20 -8.65 4.71
CA GLN A 69 -13.65 -8.55 4.94
C GLN A 69 -14.22 -9.92 5.36
N GLU A 70 -13.79 -11.00 4.71
CA GLU A 70 -14.22 -12.37 5.06
C GLU A 70 -13.77 -12.82 6.46
N ALA A 71 -12.67 -12.28 6.99
CA ALA A 71 -12.21 -12.56 8.35
C ALA A 71 -12.91 -11.70 9.43
N ALA A 72 -13.70 -10.71 9.03
CA ALA A 72 -14.40 -9.78 9.92
C ALA A 72 -15.92 -10.05 9.98
N GLU A 73 -16.45 -10.93 9.13
CA GLU A 73 -17.78 -11.55 9.20
C GLU A 73 -17.75 -12.85 10.02
#